data_AF-K1PLD2-F1
#
_entry.id   AF-K1PLD2-F1
#
_cell.length_a   1.000
_cell.length_b   1.000
_cell.length_c   1.000
_cell.angle_alpha   90.00
_cell.angle_beta   90.00
_cell.angle_gamma   90.00
#
_symmetry.space_group_name_H-M   'P 1'
#
loop_
_entity.id
_entity.type
_entity.pdbx_description
1 polymer ?
#
loop_
_entity_poly.entity_id
_entity_poly.type
_entity_poly.pdbx_seq_one_letter_code
_entity_poly.pdbx_strand_id
1 'polypeptide(L)'
;MVLTLLCIELRSVLVTGTKKVHNTIGELKRLAKFLDVKDADQLFPEIAEKCGFDNLKAADERVRNDSTMAEIIKSMNLKKIPTLYRKGKVGDWKNYFTVAMNETFDKIYADNMKNVAVDIDFV
;
A
#
# COMPACT_ATOMS: atom_id res chain seq x y z
N MET A 1 6.90 0.27 -19.59
CA MET A 1 5.49 0.69 -19.44
C MET A 1 4.66 -0.32 -18.67
N VAL A 2 4.69 -1.62 -19.03
CA VAL A 2 3.90 -2.66 -18.33
C VAL A 2 4.33 -2.85 -16.86
N LEU A 3 5.63 -2.90 -16.56
CA LEU A 3 6.12 -2.97 -15.17
C LEU A 3 5.73 -1.73 -14.35
N THR A 4 5.75 -0.54 -14.96
CA THR A 4 5.42 0.71 -14.29
C THR A 4 3.93 0.77 -13.92
N LEU A 5 3.04 0.31 -14.81
CA LEU A 5 1.62 0.12 -14.47
C LEU A 5 1.45 -0.93 -13.37
N LEU A 6 2.12 -2.09 -13.46
CA LEU A 6 2.04 -3.13 -12.44
C LEU A 6 2.46 -2.60 -11.05
N CYS A 7 3.51 -1.80 -10.97
CA CYS A 7 3.96 -1.17 -9.73
C CYS A 7 2.96 -0.14 -9.19
N ILE A 8 2.23 0.58 -10.06
CA ILE A 8 1.20 1.54 -9.66
C ILE A 8 -0.06 0.81 -9.19
N GLU A 9 -0.49 -0.26 -9.86
CA GLU A 9 -1.57 -1.13 -9.39
C GLU A 9 -1.20 -1.80 -8.05
N LEU A 10 0.03 -2.32 -7.91
CA LEU A 10 0.53 -2.90 -6.67
C LEU A 10 0.66 -1.85 -5.55
N ARG A 11 0.95 -0.58 -5.89
CA ARG A 11 0.89 0.54 -4.95
C ARG A 11 -0.52 0.75 -4.40
N SER A 12 -1.57 0.60 -5.22
CA SER A 12 -2.96 0.64 -4.71
C SER A 12 -3.29 -0.54 -3.78
N VAL A 13 -2.73 -1.71 -4.07
CA VAL A 13 -2.91 -2.95 -3.29
C VAL A 13 -2.14 -2.91 -1.97
N LEU A 14 -0.94 -2.34 -1.95
CA LEU A 14 -0.13 -2.15 -0.73
C LEU A 14 -0.71 -1.07 0.20
N VAL A 15 -1.38 -0.05 -0.36
CA VAL A 15 -2.04 1.00 0.42
C VAL A 15 -3.34 0.52 1.06
N THR A 16 -4.00 -0.49 0.49
CA THR A 16 -5.20 -1.13 1.06
C THR A 16 -4.83 -2.31 1.95
N GLY A 17 -4.27 -2.01 3.13
CA GLY A 17 -3.75 -2.97 4.10
C GLY A 17 -4.79 -3.94 4.69
N THR A 18 -5.13 -5.00 3.94
CA THR A 18 -5.86 -6.19 4.42
C THR A 18 -5.23 -7.41 3.75
N LYS A 19 -4.82 -8.45 4.52
CA LYS A 19 -4.26 -9.78 4.15
C LYS A 19 -3.17 -9.91 3.04
N LYS A 20 -3.13 -9.05 2.03
CA LYS A 20 -2.36 -9.13 0.78
C LYS A 20 -0.86 -8.89 0.94
N VAL A 21 -0.41 -8.38 2.09
CA VAL A 21 1.02 -8.31 2.42
C VAL A 21 1.64 -9.71 2.54
N HIS A 22 0.85 -10.76 2.82
CA HIS A 22 1.37 -12.10 3.11
C HIS A 22 1.57 -12.98 1.86
N ASN A 23 1.07 -12.61 0.67
CA ASN A 23 1.23 -13.42 -0.55
C ASN A 23 1.45 -12.57 -1.81
N THR A 24 2.58 -11.87 -1.88
CA THR A 24 2.96 -11.02 -3.02
C THR A 24 2.96 -11.77 -4.35
N ILE A 25 3.46 -13.01 -4.37
CA ILE A 25 3.53 -13.81 -5.61
C ILE A 25 2.13 -14.26 -6.07
N GLY A 26 1.24 -14.62 -5.15
CA GLY A 26 -0.14 -14.99 -5.48
C GLY A 26 -0.92 -13.84 -6.11
N GLU A 27 -0.78 -12.62 -5.57
CA GLU A 27 -1.41 -11.44 -6.16
C GLU A 27 -0.78 -11.06 -7.51
N LEU A 28 0.54 -11.20 -7.66
CA LEU A 28 1.20 -11.00 -8.94
C LEU A 28 0.67 -11.95 -10.03
N LYS A 29 0.45 -13.23 -9.70
CA LYS A 29 -0.19 -14.21 -10.58
C LYS A 29 -1.60 -13.81 -10.98
N ARG A 30 -2.40 -13.35 -10.00
CA ARG A 30 -3.76 -12.86 -10.25
C ARG A 30 -3.76 -11.63 -11.17
N LEU A 31 -2.85 -10.68 -10.95
CA LEU A 31 -2.70 -9.49 -11.78
C LEU A 31 -2.22 -9.83 -13.19
N ALA A 32 -1.22 -10.72 -13.32
CA ALA A 32 -0.74 -11.19 -14.62
C ALA A 32 -1.87 -11.86 -15.42
N LYS A 33 -2.70 -12.68 -14.77
CA LYS A 33 -3.90 -13.26 -15.38
C LYS A 33 -4.94 -12.20 -15.77
N PHE A 34 -5.16 -11.20 -14.93
CA PHE A 34 -6.10 -10.11 -15.21
C PHE A 34 -5.67 -9.26 -16.41
N LEU A 35 -4.37 -9.04 -16.57
CA LEU A 35 -3.76 -8.25 -17.65
C LEU A 35 -3.38 -9.08 -18.88
N ASP A 36 -3.72 -10.38 -18.90
CA ASP A 36 -3.39 -11.34 -19.96
C ASP A 36 -1.88 -11.40 -20.33
N VAL A 37 -1.01 -11.31 -19.31
CA VAL A 37 0.45 -11.37 -19.50
C VAL A 37 0.92 -12.83 -19.44
N LYS A 38 1.51 -13.31 -20.54
CA LYS A 38 2.11 -14.64 -20.65
C LYS A 38 3.54 -14.67 -20.11
N ASP A 39 3.97 -15.82 -19.60
CA ASP A 39 5.35 -16.13 -19.17
C ASP A 39 5.94 -15.19 -18.09
N ALA A 40 5.09 -14.52 -17.31
CA ALA A 40 5.53 -13.60 -16.25
C ALA A 40 6.04 -14.31 -14.97
N ASP A 41 5.90 -15.64 -14.88
CA ASP A 41 6.26 -16.41 -13.68
C ASP A 41 7.71 -16.20 -13.23
N GLN A 42 8.63 -16.06 -14.19
CA GLN A 42 10.05 -15.84 -13.93
C GLN A 42 10.35 -14.43 -13.40
N LEU A 43 9.46 -13.46 -13.66
CA LEU A 43 9.62 -12.06 -13.27
C LEU A 43 9.02 -11.77 -11.89
N PHE A 44 8.17 -12.65 -11.35
CA PHE A 44 7.52 -12.40 -10.07
C PHE A 44 8.47 -12.20 -8.89
N PRO A 45 9.58 -12.94 -8.74
CA PRO A 45 10.53 -12.69 -7.67
C PRO A 45 11.16 -11.29 -7.77
N GLU A 46 11.58 -10.89 -8.97
CA GLU A 46 12.18 -9.58 -9.23
C GLU A 46 11.19 -8.44 -8.99
N ILE A 47 9.95 -8.60 -9.45
CA ILE A 47 8.88 -7.62 -9.23
C ILE A 47 8.54 -7.54 -7.73
N ALA A 48 8.43 -8.67 -7.03
CA ALA A 48 8.16 -8.71 -5.60
C ALA A 48 9.27 -8.02 -4.79
N GLU A 49 10.52 -8.22 -5.17
CA GLU A 49 11.67 -7.52 -4.58
C GLU A 49 11.56 -6.02 -4.82
N LYS A 50 11.43 -5.58 -6.08
CA LYS A 50 11.34 -4.15 -6.44
C LYS A 50 10.14 -3.44 -5.82
N CYS A 51 9.01 -4.14 -5.67
CA CYS A 51 7.79 -3.64 -5.03
C CYS A 51 7.80 -3.82 -3.50
N GLY A 52 8.90 -4.31 -2.92
CA GLY A 52 9.06 -4.39 -1.48
C GLY A 52 8.98 -3.01 -0.81
N PHE A 53 8.43 -2.96 0.40
CA PHE A 53 8.17 -1.70 1.11
C PHE A 53 9.43 -0.83 1.25
N ASP A 54 10.57 -1.42 1.63
CA ASP A 54 11.82 -0.70 1.82
C ASP A 54 12.38 -0.16 0.49
N ASN A 55 12.25 -0.94 -0.59
CA ASN A 55 12.67 -0.53 -1.93
C ASN A 55 11.81 0.62 -2.47
N LEU A 56 10.48 0.55 -2.27
CA LEU A 56 9.57 1.63 -2.63
C LEU A 56 9.82 2.89 -1.79
N LYS A 57 10.09 2.74 -0.50
CA LYS A 57 10.45 3.85 0.38
C LYS A 57 11.75 4.53 -0.07
N ALA A 58 12.78 3.75 -0.36
CA ALA A 58 14.06 4.28 -0.84
C ALA A 58 13.92 4.97 -2.21
N ALA A 59 13.10 4.40 -3.12
CA ALA A 59 12.81 5.03 -4.41
C ALA A 59 12.07 6.37 -4.25
N ASP A 60 11.11 6.45 -3.34
CA ASP A 60 10.38 7.69 -3.02
C ASP A 60 11.31 8.73 -2.41
N GLU A 61 12.19 8.36 -1.47
CA GLU A 61 13.19 9.26 -0.88
C GLU A 61 14.12 9.85 -1.96
N ARG A 62 14.51 9.06 -2.98
CA ARG A 62 15.31 9.56 -4.11
C ARG A 62 14.53 10.58 -4.96
N VAL A 63 13.28 10.29 -5.31
CA VAL A 63 12.43 11.20 -6.10
C VAL A 63 12.13 12.50 -5.35
N ARG A 64 12.01 12.42 -4.03
CA ARG A 64 11.78 13.60 -3.17
C ARG A 64 12.96 14.56 -3.11
N ASN A 65 14.17 14.03 -3.23
CA ASN A 65 15.39 14.81 -3.26
C ASN A 65 15.67 15.39 -4.66
N ASP A 66 14.81 15.10 -5.64
CA ASP A 66 14.82 15.75 -6.95
C ASP A 66 14.43 17.23 -6.82
N SER A 67 15.23 18.10 -7.44
CA SER A 67 15.03 19.56 -7.45
C SER A 67 13.65 19.97 -7.98
N THR A 68 13.09 19.20 -8.90
CA THR A 68 11.77 19.44 -9.48
C THR A 68 10.67 19.30 -8.43
N MET A 69 10.83 18.35 -7.51
CA MET A 69 9.83 18.11 -6.47
C MET A 69 9.93 19.15 -5.36
N ALA A 70 11.16 19.61 -5.04
CA ALA A 70 11.44 20.74 -4.16
C ALA A 70 10.66 22.01 -4.56
N GLU A 71 10.59 22.31 -5.86
CA GLU A 71 9.88 23.48 -6.40
C GLU A 71 8.35 23.37 -6.24
N ILE A 72 7.78 22.19 -6.45
CA ILE A 72 6.34 21.93 -6.27
C ILE A 72 5.93 22.07 -4.80
N ILE A 73 6.78 21.66 -3.86
CA ILE A 73 6.51 21.80 -2.42
C ILE A 73 6.51 23.27 -2.00
N LYS A 74 7.46 24.04 -2.55
CA LYS A 74 7.56 25.48 -2.32
C LYS A 74 6.32 26.20 -2.86
N SER A 75 5.79 25.80 -4.02
CA SER A 75 4.56 26.38 -4.57
C SER A 75 3.31 25.98 -3.77
N MET A 76 3.32 24.83 -3.10
CA MET A 76 2.23 24.35 -2.23
C MET A 76 2.34 24.81 -0.76
N ASN A 77 3.31 25.66 -0.38
CA ASN A 77 3.54 26.13 1.00
C ASN A 77 3.69 24.99 2.04
N LEU A 78 4.13 23.81 1.62
CA LEU A 78 4.36 22.69 2.52
C LEU A 78 5.76 22.81 3.15
N LYS A 79 5.85 22.77 4.49
CA LYS A 79 7.13 22.90 5.21
C LYS A 79 8.11 21.74 4.95
N LYS A 80 7.58 20.55 4.66
CA LYS A 80 8.32 19.31 4.34
C LYS A 80 7.47 18.43 3.46
N ILE A 81 8.11 17.53 2.71
CA ILE A 81 7.41 16.48 1.98
C ILE A 81 6.82 15.49 2.99
N PRO A 82 5.50 15.28 3.04
CA PRO A 82 4.90 14.30 3.93
C PRO A 82 5.43 12.91 3.57
N THR A 83 6.03 12.19 4.52
CA THR A 83 6.50 10.81 4.32
C THR A 83 5.33 9.90 3.94
N LEU A 84 5.33 9.39 2.71
CA LEU A 84 4.29 8.52 2.18
C LEU A 84 4.46 7.09 2.75
N TYR A 85 5.70 6.65 2.91
CA TYR A 85 6.05 5.32 3.41
C TYR A 85 6.39 5.36 4.90
N ARG A 86 5.37 5.23 5.75
CA ARG A 86 5.51 5.35 7.22
C ARG A 86 6.02 4.08 7.92
N LYS A 87 5.26 2.98 7.86
CA LYS A 87 5.63 1.70 8.50
C LYS A 87 5.40 0.44 7.65
N GLY A 88 4.47 0.47 6.69
CA GLY A 88 4.24 -0.65 5.77
C GLY A 88 3.73 -1.93 6.44
N LYS A 89 3.15 -1.84 7.63
CA LYS A 89 2.68 -2.99 8.41
C LYS A 89 1.19 -2.83 8.71
N VAL A 90 0.45 -3.92 8.52
CA VAL A 90 -0.94 -4.04 8.99
C VAL A 90 -0.93 -4.16 10.51
N GLY A 91 -2.01 -3.73 11.16
CA GLY A 91 -2.15 -3.80 12.62
C GLY A 91 -1.53 -2.64 13.40
N ASP A 92 -0.92 -1.64 12.73
CA ASP A 92 -0.31 -0.51 13.44
C ASP A 92 -1.32 0.36 14.22
N TRP A 93 -2.61 0.26 13.91
CA TRP A 93 -3.69 0.88 14.67
C TRP A 93 -3.69 0.44 16.15
N LYS A 94 -3.22 -0.79 16.45
CA LYS A 94 -3.08 -1.31 17.82
C LYS A 94 -2.11 -0.50 18.69
N ASN A 95 -1.18 0.25 18.08
CA ASN A 95 -0.25 1.11 18.80
C ASN A 95 -0.87 2.48 19.18
N TYR A 96 -2.03 2.82 18.63
CA TYR A 96 -2.68 4.13 18.83
C TYR A 96 -4.01 4.02 19.54
N PHE A 97 -4.70 2.88 19.43
CA PHE A 97 -6.00 2.67 20.04
C PHE A 97 -5.84 2.16 21.47
N THR A 98 -6.54 2.79 22.40
CA THR A 98 -6.78 2.19 23.72
C THR A 98 -7.88 1.12 23.61
N VAL A 99 -7.98 0.25 24.60
CA VAL A 99 -9.02 -0.80 24.65
C VAL A 99 -10.42 -0.18 24.53
N ALA A 100 -10.69 0.89 25.28
CA ALA A 100 -11.99 1.57 25.25
C ALA A 100 -12.30 2.23 23.87
N MET A 101 -11.28 2.76 23.19
CA MET A 101 -11.45 3.30 21.84
C MET A 101 -11.73 2.19 20.83
N ASN A 102 -11.07 1.05 20.97
CA ASN A 102 -11.30 -0.11 20.12
C ASN A 102 -12.73 -0.65 20.28
N GLU A 103 -13.19 -0.83 21.52
CA GLU A 103 -14.57 -1.27 21.79
C GLU A 103 -15.63 -0.31 21.24
N THR A 104 -15.35 0.99 21.29
CA THR A 104 -16.24 2.01 20.71
C THR A 104 -16.25 1.92 19.19
N PHE A 105 -15.07 1.75 18.58
CA PHE A 105 -14.93 1.58 17.14
C PHE A 105 -15.65 0.32 16.63
N ASP A 106 -15.47 -0.82 17.30
CA ASP A 106 -16.09 -2.10 16.91
C ASP A 106 -17.62 -2.01 16.88
N LYS A 107 -18.23 -1.32 17.85
CA LYS A 107 -19.69 -1.08 17.88
C LYS A 107 -20.15 -0.24 16.69
N ILE A 108 -19.49 0.89 16.44
CA ILE A 108 -19.81 1.79 15.33
C ILE A 108 -19.60 1.07 13.98
N TYR A 109 -18.54 0.28 13.88
CA TYR A 109 -18.23 -0.50 12.68
C TYR A 109 -19.33 -1.53 12.40
N ALA A 110 -19.74 -2.32 13.40
CA ALA A 110 -20.82 -3.29 13.26
C ALA A 110 -22.14 -2.63 12.79
N ASP A 111 -22.51 -1.50 13.39
CA ASP A 111 -23.74 -0.79 13.04
C ASP A 111 -23.73 -0.20 11.63
N ASN A 112 -22.59 0.32 11.19
CA ASN A 112 -22.45 0.95 9.88
C ASN A 112 -22.25 -0.06 8.74
N MET A 113 -21.61 -1.20 9.02
CA MET A 113 -21.24 -2.19 8.01
C MET A 113 -22.22 -3.36 7.90
N LYS A 114 -23.26 -3.43 8.74
CA LYS A 114 -24.27 -4.51 8.75
C LYS A 114 -24.93 -4.83 7.41
N ASN A 115 -25.01 -3.87 6.49
CA ASN A 115 -25.65 -4.02 5.18
C ASN A 115 -24.64 -4.02 4.01
N VAL A 116 -23.35 -4.10 4.32
CA VAL A 116 -22.28 -4.11 3.33
C VAL A 116 -21.73 -5.53 3.24
N ALA A 117 -21.84 -6.15 2.06
CA ALA A 117 -21.30 -7.50 1.80
C ALA A 117 -19.78 -7.46 1.57
N VAL A 118 -19.04 -6.88 2.52
CA VAL A 118 -17.58 -6.81 2.49
C VAL A 118 -17.06 -7.23 3.87
N ASP A 119 -16.34 -8.35 3.89
CA ASP A 119 -15.63 -8.82 5.08
C ASP A 119 -14.23 -8.18 5.09
N ILE A 120 -13.99 -7.29 6.08
CA ILE A 120 -12.72 -6.58 6.23
C ILE A 120 -11.96 -7.22 7.40
N ASP A 121 -10.75 -7.70 7.10
CA ASP A 121 -9.85 -8.25 8.11
C ASP A 121 -8.90 -7.17 8.65
N PHE A 122 -9.04 -6.83 9.94
CA PHE A 122 -8.26 -5.80 10.63
C PHE A 122 -6.96 -6.30 11.29
N VAL A 123 -6.61 -7.60 11.11
CA VAL A 123 -5.45 -8.27 11.74
C VAL A 123 -4.16 -7.45 11.77
#